data_AF-A0A953NE85-F1
#
_entry.id   AF-A0A953NE85-F1
#
_cell.length_a   1.000
_cell.length_b   1.000
_cell.length_c   1.000
_cell.angle_alpha   90.00
_cell.angle_beta   90.00
_cell.angle_gamma   90.00
#
_symmetry.space_group_name_H-M   'P 1'
#
loop_
_entity.id
_entity.type
_entity.pdbx_description
1 polymer ?
#
loop_
_entity_poly.entity_id
_entity_poly.type
_entity_poly.pdbx_seq_one_letter_code
_entity_poly.pdbx_strand_id
1 'polypeptide(L)'
;MNELNTTENVSLPVLKPLALKPEFVSKIKGDNRLKTNVIIVLARDEEHAYFLCCLLSKNEDQNNKNIININIDDGINDRGELKKIILAQSIDTSAIYKMDYNELISKLQTRFENMDELPYLSIKDQLNIVDKIAENVNNSANPMRLVLIRKKPKLDSNSTQI
;
A
#
# COMPACT_ATOMS: atom_id res chain seq x y z
N MET A 1 -16.37 31.06 -23.03
CA MET A 1 -15.66 30.52 -21.86
C MET A 1 -16.28 29.17 -21.56
N ASN A 2 -15.62 28.09 -21.97
CA ASN A 2 -16.00 26.74 -21.57
C ASN A 2 -14.92 26.27 -20.60
N GLU A 3 -15.30 26.09 -19.33
CA GLU A 3 -14.46 25.42 -18.34
C GLU A 3 -14.36 23.95 -18.75
N LEU A 4 -13.18 23.54 -19.20
CA LEU A 4 -12.80 22.14 -19.29
C LEU A 4 -12.68 21.63 -17.85
N ASN A 5 -13.75 21.03 -17.33
CA ASN A 5 -13.67 20.14 -16.18
C ASN A 5 -12.99 18.84 -16.62
N THR A 6 -11.67 18.88 -16.79
CA THR A 6 -10.84 17.69 -16.76
C THR A 6 -10.76 17.25 -15.31
N THR A 7 -11.69 16.38 -14.88
CA THR A 7 -11.35 15.43 -13.82
C THR A 7 -10.19 14.61 -14.34
N GLU A 8 -8.96 15.03 -14.05
CA GLU A 8 -7.79 14.20 -14.27
C GLU A 8 -8.08 12.84 -13.62
N ASN A 9 -8.03 11.78 -14.41
CA ASN A 9 -8.18 10.42 -13.92
C ASN A 9 -6.93 10.12 -13.08
N VAL A 10 -6.98 10.47 -11.80
CA VAL A 10 -5.81 10.38 -10.94
C VAL A 10 -5.52 8.91 -10.63
N SER A 11 -4.44 8.39 -11.21
CA SER A 11 -3.97 7.03 -11.00
C SER A 11 -3.08 6.99 -9.77
N LEU A 12 -3.33 6.05 -8.85
CA LEU A 12 -2.36 5.74 -7.80
C LEU A 12 -1.06 5.23 -8.42
N PRO A 13 0.10 5.75 -7.99
CA PRO A 13 1.39 5.24 -8.44
C PRO A 13 1.63 3.85 -7.86
N VAL A 14 2.09 2.94 -8.71
CA VAL A 14 2.46 1.57 -8.33
C VAL A 14 3.92 1.58 -7.83
N LEU A 15 4.20 0.84 -6.77
CA LEU A 15 5.53 0.68 -6.15
C LEU A 15 6.16 2.00 -5.65
N LYS A 16 5.33 3.01 -5.35
CA LYS A 16 5.72 4.14 -4.50
C LYS A 16 5.22 3.92 -3.08
N PRO A 17 6.05 4.18 -2.05
CA PRO A 17 5.57 4.29 -0.68
C PRO A 17 4.59 5.46 -0.52
N LEU A 18 3.40 5.17 0.01
CA LEU A 18 2.32 6.13 0.20
C LEU A 18 1.84 6.11 1.65
N ALA A 19 1.61 7.30 2.21
CA ALA A 19 1.07 7.45 3.55
C ALA A 19 -0.46 7.46 3.53
N LEU A 20 -1.04 6.63 4.38
CA LEU A 20 -2.45 6.62 4.74
C LEU A 20 -2.70 7.54 5.94
N LYS A 21 -3.91 8.06 6.02
CA LYS A 21 -4.45 8.77 7.18
C LYS A 21 -4.35 7.88 8.43
N PRO A 22 -3.68 8.32 9.52
CA PRO A 22 -3.55 7.51 10.74
C PRO A 22 -4.88 7.04 11.32
N GLU A 23 -5.93 7.87 11.23
CA GLU A 23 -7.28 7.55 11.71
C GLU A 23 -8.00 6.47 10.90
N PHE A 24 -7.53 6.17 9.68
CA PHE A 24 -8.03 5.03 8.92
C PHE A 24 -7.40 3.74 9.45
N VAL A 25 -6.08 3.74 9.62
CA VAL A 25 -5.31 2.58 10.09
C VAL A 25 -5.78 2.13 11.47
N SER A 26 -6.05 3.08 12.37
CA SER A 26 -6.56 2.78 13.72
C SER A 26 -7.95 2.13 13.73
N LYS A 27 -8.73 2.28 12.64
CA LYS A 27 -10.06 1.66 12.48
C LYS A 27 -9.99 0.25 11.90
N ILE A 28 -8.87 -0.15 11.30
CA ILE A 28 -8.67 -1.51 10.81
C ILE A 28 -8.48 -2.42 12.01
N LYS A 29 -9.39 -3.38 12.18
CA LYS A 29 -9.40 -4.35 13.27
C LYS A 29 -9.12 -5.76 12.73
N GLY A 30 -8.66 -6.66 13.60
CA GLY A 30 -8.35 -8.05 13.27
C GLY A 30 -6.85 -8.36 13.34
N ASP A 31 -6.52 -9.64 13.18
CA ASP A 31 -5.17 -10.17 13.42
C ASP A 31 -4.15 -9.71 12.38
N ASN A 32 -4.60 -9.41 11.15
CA ASN A 32 -3.77 -8.91 10.06
C ASN A 32 -4.00 -7.41 9.84
N ARG A 33 -4.08 -6.61 10.91
CA ARG A 33 -4.13 -5.15 10.79
C ARG A 33 -2.82 -4.62 10.20
N LEU A 34 -2.89 -3.49 9.49
CA LEU A 34 -1.69 -2.81 9.01
C LEU A 34 -0.78 -2.45 10.19
N LYS A 35 0.52 -2.75 10.05
CA LYS A 35 1.54 -2.50 11.08
C LYS A 35 1.91 -1.02 11.16
N THR A 36 1.81 -0.31 10.04
CA THR A 36 2.07 1.13 9.93
C THR A 36 0.99 1.78 9.05
N ASN A 37 1.06 3.10 8.91
CA ASN A 37 0.26 3.84 7.95
C ASN A 37 0.93 4.02 6.58
N VAL A 38 2.01 3.31 6.28
CA VAL A 38 2.67 3.40 4.99
C VAL A 38 2.44 2.11 4.20
N ILE A 39 2.08 2.27 2.93
CA ILE A 39 1.80 1.16 2.02
C ILE A 39 2.55 1.33 0.70
N ILE A 40 2.67 0.25 -0.07
CA ILE A 40 3.00 0.31 -1.50
C ILE A 40 1.90 -0.36 -2.30
N VAL A 41 1.38 0.31 -3.33
CA VAL A 41 0.42 -0.30 -4.25
C VAL A 41 1.18 -1.22 -5.19
N LEU A 42 0.75 -2.48 -5.30
CA LEU A 42 1.32 -3.48 -6.22
C LEU A 42 0.59 -3.49 -7.56
N ALA A 43 -0.74 -3.43 -7.49
CA ALA A 43 -1.61 -3.54 -8.64
C ALA A 43 -2.94 -2.84 -8.36
N ARG A 44 -3.67 -2.51 -9.42
CA ARG A 44 -5.05 -2.06 -9.37
C ARG A 44 -5.82 -2.63 -10.54
N ASP A 45 -7.09 -2.92 -10.31
CA ASP A 45 -8.09 -3.09 -11.35
C ASP A 45 -9.08 -1.90 -11.31
N GLU A 46 -10.19 -1.99 -12.02
CA GLU A 46 -11.19 -0.90 -12.07
C GLU A 46 -11.86 -0.65 -10.72
N GLU A 47 -11.97 -1.68 -9.87
CA GLU A 47 -12.72 -1.62 -8.62
C GLU A 47 -11.81 -1.63 -7.39
N HIS A 48 -10.66 -2.28 -7.48
CA HIS A 48 -9.83 -2.63 -6.33
C HIS A 48 -8.37 -2.23 -6.47
N ALA A 49 -7.78 -1.88 -5.34
CA ALA A 49 -6.33 -1.74 -5.17
C ALA A 49 -5.77 -2.89 -4.34
N TYR A 50 -4.58 -3.36 -4.72
CA TYR A 50 -3.81 -4.40 -4.03
C TYR A 50 -2.50 -3.79 -3.55
N PHE A 51 -2.20 -3.92 -2.26
CA PHE A 51 -1.05 -3.25 -1.66
C PHE A 51 -0.40 -4.07 -0.53
N LEU A 52 0.85 -3.72 -0.21
CA LEU A 52 1.59 -4.27 0.93
C LEU A 52 1.79 -3.20 2.00
N CYS A 53 2.06 -3.65 3.23
CA CYS A 53 2.43 -2.78 4.33
C CYS A 53 3.94 -2.50 4.28
N CYS A 54 4.31 -1.23 4.38
CA CYS A 54 5.70 -0.81 4.59
C CYS A 54 6.00 -0.69 6.07
N LEU A 55 7.26 -0.86 6.45
CA LEU A 55 7.74 -0.68 7.81
C LEU A 55 8.77 0.46 7.84
N LEU A 56 8.77 1.18 8.96
CA LEU A 56 9.66 2.33 9.18
C LEU A 56 11.06 1.92 9.65
N SER A 57 11.26 0.65 9.98
CA SER A 57 12.52 0.08 10.45
C SER A 57 13.01 -1.01 9.49
N LYS A 58 14.32 -1.20 9.43
CA LYS A 58 14.89 -2.37 8.77
C LYS A 58 14.49 -3.64 9.51
N ASN A 59 14.36 -4.72 8.76
CA ASN A 59 14.33 -6.07 9.28
C ASN A 59 15.76 -6.47 9.68
N GLU A 60 15.97 -6.66 10.98
CA GLU A 60 17.22 -7.18 11.53
C GLU A 60 17.16 -8.70 11.74
N ASP A 61 15.95 -9.30 11.70
CA ASP A 61 15.76 -10.74 11.81
C ASP A 61 15.94 -11.42 10.45
N GLN A 62 17.11 -12.01 10.26
CA GLN A 62 17.47 -12.75 9.04
C GLN A 62 16.59 -13.99 8.80
N ASN A 63 15.92 -14.51 9.84
CA ASN A 63 15.02 -15.64 9.69
C ASN A 63 13.63 -15.22 9.20
N ASN A 64 13.27 -13.93 9.36
CA ASN A 64 11.99 -13.42 8.90
C ASN A 64 12.02 -13.16 7.38
N LYS A 65 11.73 -14.21 6.63
CA LYS A 65 11.67 -14.17 5.16
C LYS A 65 10.52 -13.31 4.62
N ASN A 66 9.56 -12.91 5.44
CA ASN A 66 8.42 -12.10 4.98
C ASN A 66 8.70 -10.60 4.99
N ILE A 67 9.90 -10.16 5.40
CA ILE A 67 10.23 -8.74 5.41
C ILE A 67 11.48 -8.49 4.56
N ILE A 68 11.31 -7.62 3.57
CA ILE A 68 12.36 -7.23 2.62
C ILE A 68 12.87 -5.85 2.98
N ASN A 69 14.16 -5.71 3.22
CA ASN A 69 14.81 -4.40 3.34
C ASN A 69 14.95 -3.78 1.94
N ILE A 70 14.63 -2.49 1.83
CA ILE A 70 14.79 -1.72 0.58
C ILE A 70 16.02 -0.82 0.66
N ASN A 71 16.60 -0.49 -0.50
CA ASN A 71 17.63 0.54 -0.55
C ASN A 71 17.00 1.92 -0.54
N ILE A 72 17.10 2.62 0.59
CA ILE A 72 16.47 3.93 0.77
C ILE A 72 17.16 5.06 -0.01
N ASP A 73 18.40 4.86 -0.46
CA ASP A 73 19.18 5.92 -1.11
C ASP A 73 19.09 5.90 -2.65
N ASP A 74 18.52 4.83 -3.22
CA ASP A 74 18.43 4.59 -4.67
C ASP A 74 17.02 4.85 -5.26
N GLY A 75 16.21 5.66 -4.58
CA GLY A 75 14.89 6.04 -5.09
C GLY A 75 14.98 7.01 -6.26
N ILE A 76 14.01 6.94 -7.19
CA ILE A 76 13.90 7.85 -8.34
C ILE A 76 12.48 8.43 -8.37
N ASN A 77 12.30 9.73 -8.52
CA ASN A 77 10.98 10.37 -8.63
C ASN A 77 10.49 10.43 -10.10
N ASP A 78 9.30 10.99 -10.35
CA ASP A 78 8.76 11.06 -11.72
C ASP A 78 9.56 11.98 -12.66
N ARG A 79 10.44 12.83 -12.11
CA ARG A 79 11.35 13.67 -12.87
C ARG A 79 12.67 12.99 -13.22
N GLY A 80 12.86 11.74 -12.82
CA GLY A 80 14.12 11.02 -13.00
C GLY A 80 15.22 11.44 -12.02
N GLU A 81 14.87 12.18 -10.97
CA GLU A 81 15.83 12.67 -9.97
C GLU A 81 16.02 11.62 -8.87
N LEU A 82 17.28 11.40 -8.47
CA LEU A 82 17.60 10.54 -7.34
C LEU A 82 17.06 11.18 -6.05
N LYS A 83 16.27 10.42 -5.28
CA LYS A 83 15.64 10.91 -4.06
C LYS A 83 15.53 9.80 -3.02
N LYS A 84 15.85 10.15 -1.78
CA LYS A 84 15.79 9.23 -0.65
C LYS A 84 14.36 8.80 -0.35
N ILE A 85 14.14 7.51 -0.16
CA ILE A 85 12.88 6.92 0.30
C ILE A 85 12.78 7.11 1.81
N ILE A 86 11.97 8.06 2.25
CA ILE A 86 11.84 8.44 3.67
C ILE A 86 10.71 7.68 4.36
N LEU A 87 9.68 7.30 3.61
CA LEU A 87 8.46 6.71 4.16
C LEU A 87 8.58 5.23 4.53
N ALA A 88 9.62 4.53 4.07
CA ALA A 88 9.79 3.11 4.28
C ALA A 88 11.27 2.73 4.38
N GLN A 89 11.58 1.72 5.19
CA GLN A 89 12.89 1.06 5.22
C GLN A 89 12.81 -0.43 4.90
N SER A 90 11.62 -1.04 5.06
CA SER A 90 11.37 -2.41 4.67
C SER A 90 9.90 -2.62 4.30
N ILE A 91 9.59 -3.76 3.68
CA ILE A 91 8.26 -4.11 3.17
C ILE A 91 7.87 -5.49 3.70
N ASP A 92 6.65 -5.60 4.22
CA ASP A 92 6.07 -6.84 4.71
C ASP A 92 5.26 -7.55 3.62
N THR A 93 5.74 -8.71 3.19
CA THR A 93 5.16 -9.58 2.17
C THR A 93 4.36 -10.75 2.76
N SER A 94 4.06 -10.75 4.06
CA SER A 94 3.24 -11.81 4.67
C SER A 94 1.77 -11.79 4.23
N ALA A 95 1.28 -10.61 3.80
CA ALA A 95 -0.09 -10.43 3.36
C ALA A 95 -0.20 -9.37 2.25
N ILE A 96 -1.05 -9.65 1.26
CA ILE A 96 -1.55 -8.65 0.31
C ILE A 96 -2.87 -8.13 0.82
N TYR A 97 -3.00 -6.82 0.89
CA TYR A 97 -4.23 -6.15 1.26
C TYR A 97 -5.01 -5.78 0.00
N LYS A 98 -6.31 -6.03 0.00
CA LYS A 98 -7.26 -5.67 -1.05
C LYS A 98 -8.33 -4.75 -0.49
N MET A 99 -8.62 -3.65 -1.18
CA MET A 99 -9.75 -2.77 -0.86
C MET A 99 -10.29 -2.06 -2.10
N ASP A 100 -11.45 -1.42 -1.96
CA ASP A 100 -12.01 -0.56 -3.01
C ASP A 100 -11.03 0.58 -3.36
N TYR A 101 -10.81 0.78 -4.65
CA TYR A 101 -9.82 1.72 -5.18
C TYR A 101 -10.14 3.17 -4.78
N ASN A 102 -11.39 3.58 -4.93
CA ASN A 102 -11.85 4.93 -4.60
C ASN A 102 -11.81 5.16 -3.09
N GLU A 103 -12.14 4.14 -2.31
CA GLU A 103 -12.01 4.19 -0.86
C GLU A 103 -10.55 4.39 -0.48
N LEU A 104 -9.59 3.67 -1.08
CA LEU A 104 -8.16 3.81 -0.80
C LEU A 104 -7.69 5.23 -1.08
N ILE A 105 -8.04 5.80 -2.23
CA ILE A 105 -7.73 7.17 -2.59
C ILE A 105 -8.19 8.14 -1.49
N SER A 106 -9.43 7.97 -1.00
CA SER A 106 -9.97 8.84 0.06
C SER A 106 -9.21 8.75 1.40
N LYS A 107 -8.42 7.68 1.61
CA LYS A 107 -7.64 7.43 2.83
C LYS A 107 -6.18 7.87 2.72
N LEU A 108 -5.72 8.33 1.57
CA LEU A 108 -4.37 8.86 1.44
C LEU A 108 -4.21 10.14 2.26
N GLN A 109 -3.06 10.26 2.93
CA GLN A 109 -2.60 11.47 3.57
C GLN A 109 -1.82 12.34 2.57
N THR A 110 -1.08 11.71 1.66
CA THR A 110 -0.35 12.39 0.59
C THR A 110 -1.34 13.02 -0.40
N ARG A 111 -1.18 14.31 -0.68
CA ARG A 111 -1.90 14.99 -1.76
C ARG A 111 -1.33 14.59 -3.13
N PHE A 112 -2.19 14.44 -4.12
CA PHE A 112 -1.79 14.05 -5.47
C PHE A 112 -0.80 15.01 -6.14
N GLU A 113 -0.96 16.31 -5.91
CA GLU A 113 -0.03 17.36 -6.38
C GLU A 113 1.43 17.13 -5.94
N ASN A 114 1.64 16.39 -4.85
CA ASN A 114 2.97 16.08 -4.31
C ASN A 114 3.43 14.66 -4.65
N MET A 115 2.68 13.87 -5.42
CA MET A 115 3.05 12.48 -5.73
C MET A 115 4.24 12.38 -6.68
N ASP A 116 4.39 13.35 -7.59
CA ASP A 116 5.52 13.40 -8.53
C ASP A 116 6.86 13.52 -7.82
N GLU A 117 6.83 14.13 -6.64
CA GLU A 117 7.99 14.31 -5.77
C GLU A 117 8.35 13.07 -4.95
N LEU A 118 7.47 12.06 -4.87
CA LEU A 118 7.76 10.84 -4.13
C LEU A 118 8.61 9.89 -4.96
N PRO A 119 9.66 9.28 -4.37
CA PRO A 119 10.48 8.30 -5.07
C PRO A 119 9.74 6.96 -5.22
N TYR A 120 9.91 6.33 -6.38
CA TYR A 120 9.74 4.90 -6.56
C TYR A 120 10.84 4.14 -5.83
N LEU A 121 10.55 2.88 -5.52
CA LEU A 121 11.59 1.92 -5.14
C LEU A 121 12.59 1.72 -6.30
N SER A 122 13.83 1.37 -6.00
CA SER A 122 14.81 1.00 -7.03
C SER A 122 14.31 -0.20 -7.84
N ILE A 123 14.70 -0.32 -9.12
CA ILE A 123 14.31 -1.48 -9.97
C ILE A 123 14.69 -2.80 -9.29
N LYS A 124 15.85 -2.84 -8.63
CA LYS A 124 16.32 -4.02 -7.90
C LYS A 124 15.37 -4.39 -6.76
N ASP A 125 14.91 -3.41 -5.98
CA ASP A 125 13.97 -3.65 -4.88
C ASP A 125 12.60 -4.07 -5.42
N GLN A 126 12.14 -3.47 -6.52
CA GLN A 126 10.88 -3.85 -7.17
C GLN A 126 10.90 -5.32 -7.60
N LEU A 127 11.97 -5.77 -8.27
CA LEU A 127 12.13 -7.18 -8.67
C LEU A 127 12.15 -8.10 -7.45
N ASN A 128 12.90 -7.74 -6.40
CA ASN A 128 12.98 -8.53 -5.17
C ASN A 128 11.61 -8.70 -4.49
N ILE A 129 10.77 -7.66 -4.50
CA ILE A 129 9.40 -7.74 -3.98
C ILE A 129 8.55 -8.70 -4.82
N VAL A 130 8.61 -8.60 -6.14
CA VAL A 130 7.86 -9.48 -7.05
C VAL A 130 8.27 -10.93 -6.87
N ASP A 131 9.57 -11.22 -6.87
CA ASP A 131 10.13 -12.55 -6.65
C ASP A 131 9.66 -13.11 -5.30
N LYS A 132 9.70 -12.28 -4.26
CA LYS A 132 9.28 -12.72 -2.93
C LYS A 132 7.80 -12.99 -2.82
N ILE A 133 6.98 -12.18 -3.49
CA ILE A 133 5.53 -12.43 -3.56
C ILE A 133 5.29 -13.76 -4.26
N ALA A 134 5.94 -14.00 -5.41
CA ALA A 134 5.80 -15.24 -6.16
C ALA A 134 6.23 -16.47 -5.33
N GLU A 135 7.34 -16.38 -4.59
CA GLU A 135 7.76 -17.43 -3.66
C GLU A 135 6.70 -17.71 -2.59
N ASN A 136 6.20 -16.67 -1.93
CA ASN A 136 5.25 -16.79 -0.81
C ASN A 136 3.86 -17.26 -1.26
N VAL A 137 3.43 -16.93 -2.49
CA VAL A 137 2.18 -17.42 -3.07
C VAL A 137 2.29 -18.93 -3.40
N ASN A 138 3.45 -19.38 -3.87
CA ASN A 138 3.68 -20.78 -4.21
C ASN A 138 4.09 -21.65 -3.02
N ASN A 139 4.38 -21.04 -1.86
CA ASN A 139 4.79 -21.77 -0.66
C ASN A 139 3.58 -22.39 0.05
N SER A 140 3.45 -23.72 -0.06
CA SER A 140 2.37 -24.48 0.57
C SER A 140 2.44 -24.55 2.10
N ALA A 141 3.63 -24.38 2.68
CA ALA A 141 3.83 -24.48 4.14
C ALA A 141 3.41 -23.21 4.88
N ASN A 142 3.50 -22.04 4.23
CA ASN A 142 3.06 -20.77 4.80
C ASN A 142 2.55 -19.86 3.66
N PRO A 143 1.32 -20.08 3.19
CA PRO A 143 0.80 -19.36 2.04
C PRO A 143 0.57 -17.90 2.39
N MET A 144 0.91 -17.02 1.45
CA MET A 144 0.58 -15.60 1.53
C MET A 144 -0.93 -15.40 1.70
N ARG A 145 -1.32 -14.50 2.60
CA ARG A 145 -2.74 -14.19 2.88
C ARG A 145 -3.22 -13.03 2.02
N LEU A 146 -4.45 -13.14 1.51
CA LEU A 146 -5.19 -12.01 0.95
C LEU A 146 -6.11 -11.42 2.03
N VAL A 147 -5.84 -10.20 2.46
CA VAL A 147 -6.58 -9.49 3.51
C VAL A 147 -7.52 -8.47 2.87
N LEU A 148 -8.81 -8.69 3.04
CA LEU A 148 -9.84 -7.83 2.48
C LEU A 148 -10.24 -6.75 3.49
N ILE A 149 -10.02 -5.48 3.16
CA ILE A 149 -10.46 -4.34 3.96
C ILE A 149 -11.78 -3.84 3.35
N ARG A 150 -12.84 -3.87 4.16
CA ARG A 150 -14.18 -3.39 3.80
C ARG A 150 -14.75 -2.54 4.92
N LYS A 151 -15.51 -1.51 4.54
CA LYS A 151 -16.34 -0.76 5.48
C LYS A 151 -17.36 -1.70 6.12
N LYS A 152 -17.49 -1.64 7.46
CA LYS A 152 -18.60 -2.34 8.13
C LYS A 152 -19.92 -1.77 7.63
N PRO A 153 -20.90 -2.61 7.25
CA PRO A 153 -22.26 -2.14 7.04
C PRO A 153 -22.71 -1.40 8.30
N LYS A 154 -23.31 -0.22 8.13
CA LYS A 154 -24.10 0.34 9.25
C LYS A 154 -25.22 -0.67 9.48
N LEU A 155 -25.26 -1.30 10.64
CA LEU A 155 -26.50 -1.93 11.06
C LEU A 155 -27.52 -0.80 11.20
N ASP A 156 -28.54 -0.80 10.35
CA ASP A 156 -29.68 0.07 10.55
C ASP A 156 -30.36 -0.38 11.83
N SER A 157 -30.19 0.37 12.91
CA SER A 157 -30.81 0.11 14.22
C SER A 157 -32.33 0.35 14.23
N ASN A 158 -33.03 0.20 13.10
CA ASN A 158 -34.41 0.64 12.94
C ASN A 158 -35.36 -0.41 12.38
N SER A 159 -35.19 -1.67 12.75
CA SER A 159 -36.18 -2.70 12.47
C SER A 159 -36.11 -3.83 13.49
N THR A 160 -36.60 -3.56 14.71
CA THR A 160 -37.51 -4.45 15.48
C THR A 160 -38.04 -3.64 16.68
N GLN A 161 -39.23 -3.05 16.54
CA GLN A 161 -40.16 -2.97 17.66
C GLN A 161 -41.46 -3.62 17.20
N ILE A 162 -41.93 -4.49 18.08
CA ILE A 162 -42.96 -5.51 17.95
C ILE A 162 -44.33 -4.85 17.90
#